data_AF-A0A8B6HAL5-F1
#
_entry.id   AF-A0A8B6HAL5-F1
#
_cell.length_a   1.000
_cell.length_b   1.000
_cell.length_c   1.000
_cell.angle_alpha   90.00
_cell.angle_beta   90.00
_cell.angle_gamma   90.00
#
_symmetry.space_group_name_H-M   'P 1'
#
loop_
_entity.id
_entity.type
_entity.pdbx_description
1 polymer ?
#
loop_
_entity_poly.entity_id
_entity_poly.type
_entity_poly.pdbx_seq_one_letter_code
_entity_poly.pdbx_strand_id
1 'polypeptide(L)'
;TLKGNTGTYTLSWDGLILIVENKDKKQYAAIQEDCYKSTNLMSTRGSMFTQDVIPPGHRQLIFLLTRINQRSGYCIQYASSYISSSSSMLDYYGHKTKSHLPDISRELECLHIPRPIR
;
A
#
# COMPACT_ATOMS: atom_id res chain seq x y z
N THR A 1 -2.30 12.42 7.78
CA THR A 1 -3.51 12.89 7.07
C THR A 1 -3.14 13.15 5.63
N LEU A 2 -3.54 12.28 4.70
CA LEU A 2 -3.33 12.51 3.27
C LEU A 2 -4.47 13.42 2.73
N LYS A 3 -4.13 14.30 1.78
CA LYS A 3 -4.96 15.40 1.27
C LYS A 3 -6.26 14.89 0.64
N GLY A 4 -7.29 15.74 0.63
CA GLY A 4 -8.73 15.46 0.47
C GLY A 4 -9.23 14.61 -0.71
N ASN A 5 -8.37 14.12 -1.61
CA ASN A 5 -8.72 13.18 -2.68
C ASN A 5 -8.20 11.74 -2.43
N THR A 6 -7.52 11.50 -1.31
CA THR A 6 -7.03 10.16 -0.94
C THR A 6 -7.58 9.77 0.43
N GLY A 7 -8.16 8.57 0.53
CA GLY A 7 -8.61 7.98 1.80
C GLY A 7 -7.69 6.85 2.24
N THR A 8 -7.47 6.70 3.55
CA THR A 8 -6.74 5.57 4.12
C THR A 8 -7.64 4.86 5.12
N TYR A 9 -7.79 3.54 4.98
CA TYR A 9 -8.55 2.70 5.88
C TYR A 9 -7.60 1.72 6.55
N THR A 10 -7.61 1.75 7.88
CA THR A 10 -6.76 0.93 8.73
C THR A 10 -7.62 0.05 9.61
N LEU A 11 -7.45 -1.27 9.53
CA LEU A 11 -7.97 -2.21 10.53
C LEU A 11 -6.80 -2.85 11.27
N SER A 12 -6.82 -2.77 12.60
CA SER A 12 -5.80 -3.36 13.46
C SER A 12 -6.41 -4.49 14.29
N TRP A 13 -5.82 -5.68 14.18
CA TRP A 13 -6.20 -6.89 14.91
C TRP A 13 -4.94 -7.75 15.09
N ASP A 14 -4.04 -7.42 16.03
CA ASP A 14 -2.73 -8.10 16.10
C ASP A 14 -2.00 -8.16 14.73
N GLY A 15 -2.18 -7.11 13.95
CA GLY A 15 -1.88 -7.04 12.52
C GLY A 15 -2.39 -5.74 11.94
N LEU A 16 -2.25 -5.55 10.63
CA LEU A 16 -2.63 -4.32 9.94
C LEU A 16 -3.21 -4.65 8.56
N ILE A 17 -4.42 -4.18 8.28
CA ILE A 17 -4.89 -4.00 6.91
C ILE A 17 -4.78 -2.53 6.58
N LEU A 18 -4.02 -2.19 5.55
CA LEU A 18 -3.88 -0.84 5.03
C LEU A 18 -4.44 -0.79 3.61
N ILE A 19 -5.55 -0.09 3.45
CA ILE A 19 -6.16 0.18 2.15
C ILE A 19 -6.03 1.68 1.86
N VAL A 20 -5.60 1.99 0.65
CA VAL A 20 -5.57 3.36 0.14
C VAL A 20 -6.59 3.49 -0.98
N GLU A 21 -7.42 4.51 -0.89
CA GLU A 21 -8.41 4.89 -1.91
C GLU A 21 -7.96 6.16 -2.60
N ASN A 22 -7.78 6.10 -3.92
CA ASN A 22 -7.64 7.27 -4.76
C ASN A 22 -9.02 7.71 -5.26
N LYS A 23 -9.60 8.73 -4.61
CA LYS A 23 -10.90 9.33 -4.97
C LYS A 23 -10.78 10.40 -6.04
N ASP A 24 -9.56 10.75 -6.46
CA ASP A 24 -9.35 11.62 -7.61
C ASP A 24 -9.89 10.96 -8.87
N LYS A 25 -10.47 11.77 -9.76
CA LYS A 25 -11.08 11.28 -11.02
C LYS A 25 -10.13 11.35 -12.21
N LYS A 26 -8.95 11.97 -12.04
CA LYS A 26 -8.01 12.27 -13.13
C LYS A 26 -6.58 11.87 -12.82
N GLN A 27 -6.15 12.03 -11.57
CA GLN A 27 -4.76 11.81 -11.17
C GLN A 27 -4.56 10.43 -10.56
N TYR A 28 -3.41 9.83 -10.83
CA TYR A 28 -2.93 8.65 -10.14
C TYR A 28 -2.39 9.04 -8.75
N ALA A 29 -2.45 8.11 -7.80
CA ALA A 29 -1.85 8.27 -6.49
C ALA A 29 -0.63 7.37 -6.40
N ALA A 30 0.57 7.97 -6.41
CA ALA A 30 1.80 7.28 -6.10
C ALA A 30 1.97 7.27 -4.57
N ILE A 31 2.01 6.06 -4.00
CA ILE A 31 2.06 5.79 -2.58
C ILE A 31 3.39 5.10 -2.26
N GLN A 32 3.98 5.45 -1.14
CA GLN A 32 5.05 4.66 -0.53
C GLN A 32 4.70 4.38 0.93
N GLU A 33 4.80 3.13 1.32
CA GLU A 33 4.60 2.70 2.70
C GLU A 33 5.85 1.98 3.19
N ASP A 34 6.42 2.45 4.29
CA ASP A 34 7.59 1.84 4.95
C ASP A 34 7.20 1.35 6.35
N CYS A 35 7.19 0.03 6.54
CA CYS A 35 6.93 -0.65 7.80
C CYS A 35 8.17 -1.33 8.40
N TYR A 36 9.40 -1.07 7.95
CA TYR A 36 10.59 -1.81 8.41
C TYR A 36 10.89 -1.68 9.91
N LYS A 37 10.38 -0.63 10.56
CA LYS A 37 10.49 -0.46 12.02
C LYS A 37 9.51 -1.31 12.82
N SER A 38 8.56 -1.97 12.15
CA SER A 38 7.67 -2.93 12.77
C SER A 38 8.41 -4.21 13.19
N THR A 39 7.93 -4.88 14.22
CA THR A 39 8.54 -6.13 14.72
C THR A 39 7.49 -7.22 14.87
N ASN A 40 7.91 -8.47 14.64
CA ASN A 40 7.06 -9.66 14.79
C ASN A 40 5.81 -9.65 13.89
N LEU A 41 5.94 -9.07 12.68
CA LEU A 41 4.90 -9.05 11.65
C LEU A 41 5.45 -9.63 10.35
N MET A 42 4.59 -10.27 9.59
CA MET A 42 4.84 -10.65 8.20
C MET A 42 3.84 -9.96 7.28
N SER A 43 4.30 -9.61 6.08
CA SER A 43 3.53 -8.97 5.04
C SER A 43 3.21 -9.96 3.93
N THR A 44 1.96 -9.99 3.45
CA THR A 44 1.61 -10.76 2.24
C THR A 44 2.30 -10.24 0.97
N ARG A 45 2.82 -9.00 0.97
CA ARG A 45 3.65 -8.46 -0.13
C ARG A 45 5.07 -9.03 -0.14
N GLY A 46 5.46 -9.85 0.85
CA GLY A 46 6.82 -10.38 0.98
C GLY A 46 7.88 -9.31 1.31
N SER A 47 7.46 -8.07 1.52
CA SER A 47 8.29 -6.91 1.86
C SER A 47 7.56 -6.07 2.91
N MET A 48 8.34 -5.42 3.78
CA MET A 48 7.84 -4.41 4.73
C MET A 48 7.93 -3.00 4.15
N PHE A 49 8.31 -2.86 2.88
CA PHE A 49 8.30 -1.61 2.14
C PHE A 49 7.60 -1.82 0.80
N THR A 50 6.69 -0.91 0.45
CA THR A 50 6.02 -0.92 -0.84
C THR A 50 6.00 0.47 -1.46
N GLN A 51 5.98 0.50 -2.79
CA GLN A 51 5.57 1.64 -3.58
C GLN A 51 4.52 1.18 -4.58
N ASP A 52 3.43 1.92 -4.71
CA ASP A 52 2.30 1.53 -5.53
C ASP A 52 1.71 2.76 -6.23
N VAL A 53 1.30 2.60 -7.49
CA VAL A 53 0.49 3.59 -8.21
C VAL A 53 -0.96 3.13 -8.27
N ILE A 54 -1.85 3.92 -7.68
CA ILE A 54 -3.29 3.64 -7.66
C ILE A 54 -3.98 4.51 -8.71
N PRO A 55 -4.66 3.92 -9.71
CA PRO A 55 -5.39 4.67 -10.72
C PRO A 55 -6.48 5.58 -10.15
N PRO A 56 -6.90 6.61 -10.90
CA PRO A 56 -8.05 7.44 -10.51
C PRO A 56 -9.29 6.60 -10.24
N GLY A 57 -10.03 6.90 -9.17
CA GLY A 57 -11.26 6.18 -8.79
C GLY A 57 -11.03 4.72 -8.38
N HIS A 58 -9.82 4.34 -7.96
CA HIS A 58 -9.50 2.99 -7.51
C HIS A 58 -9.05 2.97 -6.05
N ARG A 59 -9.19 1.80 -5.43
CA ARG A 59 -8.62 1.48 -4.13
C ARG A 59 -7.66 0.31 -4.25
N GLN A 60 -6.68 0.24 -3.37
CA GLN A 60 -5.72 -0.85 -3.33
C GLN A 60 -5.44 -1.24 -1.88
N LEU A 61 -5.38 -2.54 -1.62
CA LEU A 61 -4.84 -3.05 -0.35
C LEU A 61 -3.32 -3.05 -0.48
N ILE A 62 -2.67 -2.14 0.25
CA ILE A 62 -1.22 -1.97 0.21
C ILE A 62 -0.54 -3.02 1.10
N PHE A 63 -0.99 -3.09 2.36
CA PHE A 63 -0.50 -4.08 3.33
C PHE A 63 -1.61 -4.92 3.94
N LEU A 64 -1.35 -6.22 4.02
CA LEU A 64 -1.96 -7.14 4.99
C LEU A 64 -0.81 -7.70 5.83
N LEU A 65 -0.66 -7.16 7.03
CA LEU A 65 0.32 -7.57 8.02
C LEU A 65 -0.36 -8.50 9.03
N THR A 66 0.30 -9.60 9.35
CA THR A 66 -0.14 -10.54 10.39
C THR A 66 1.00 -10.81 11.35
N ARG A 67 0.69 -10.98 12.63
CA ARG A 67 1.68 -11.32 13.65
C ARG A 67 2.25 -12.72 13.42
N ILE A 68 3.58 -12.84 13.50
CA ILE A 68 4.29 -14.11 13.28
C ILE A 68 4.18 -15.00 14.53
N ASN A 69 4.48 -14.44 15.70
CA ASN A 69 4.52 -15.17 16.95
C ASN A 69 3.58 -14.54 17.99
N GLN A 70 2.53 -15.26 18.37
CA GLN A 70 1.53 -14.81 19.34
C GLN A 70 2.06 -14.72 20.78
N ARG A 71 3.20 -15.35 21.10
CA ARG A 71 3.79 -15.36 22.44
C ARG A 71 4.77 -14.22 22.70
N SER A 72 5.33 -13.62 21.64
CA SER A 72 6.27 -12.50 21.73
C SER A 72 5.57 -11.18 21.43
N GLY A 73 5.93 -10.08 22.08
CA GLY A 73 5.38 -8.75 21.75
C GLY A 73 5.50 -8.42 20.26
N TYR A 74 4.65 -7.51 19.78
CA TYR A 74 4.70 -7.00 18.40
C TYR A 74 4.58 -5.48 18.41
N CYS A 75 5.06 -4.85 17.34
CA CYS A 75 4.97 -3.41 17.16
C CYS A 75 4.64 -3.13 15.70
N ILE A 76 3.66 -2.26 15.48
CA ILE A 76 3.32 -1.75 14.14
C ILE A 76 3.79 -0.31 14.07
N GLN A 77 4.81 -0.05 13.26
CA GLN A 77 5.31 1.28 12.94
C GLN A 77 5.42 1.40 11.44
N TYR A 78 4.75 2.41 10.88
CA TYR A 78 4.77 2.67 9.46
C TYR A 78 4.84 4.16 9.15
N ALA A 79 5.45 4.48 8.01
CA ALA A 79 5.54 5.81 7.46
C ALA A 79 4.96 5.82 6.05
N SER A 80 3.97 6.69 5.83
CA SER A 80 3.24 6.81 4.57
C SER A 80 3.66 8.08 3.83
N SER A 81 3.90 7.98 2.53
CA SER A 81 4.07 9.13 1.64
C SER A 81 3.09 9.04 0.47
N TYR A 82 2.72 10.21 -0.06
CA TYR A 82 1.75 10.35 -1.13
C TYR A 82 2.22 11.41 -2.11
N ILE A 83 2.11 11.09 -3.39
CA ILE A 83 2.37 11.99 -4.50
C ILE A 83 1.22 11.86 -5.51
N SER A 84 0.62 12.99 -5.87
CA SER A 84 -0.30 13.04 -7.02
C SER A 84 0.51 12.93 -8.30
N SER A 85 0.17 11.99 -9.17
CA SER A 85 0.91 11.67 -10.38
C SER A 85 0.02 11.72 -11.62
N SER A 86 0.57 12.19 -12.74
CA SER A 86 -0.05 12.09 -14.06
C SER A 86 0.26 10.77 -14.78
N SER A 87 1.11 9.93 -14.18
CA SER A 87 1.59 8.66 -14.75
C SER A 87 1.07 7.45 -13.99
N SER A 88 0.82 6.37 -14.73
CA SER A 88 0.51 5.03 -14.18
C SER A 88 1.74 4.27 -13.67
N MET A 89 2.94 4.85 -13.81
CA MET A 89 4.21 4.27 -13.41
C MET A 89 4.78 5.00 -12.18
N LEU A 90 5.67 4.33 -11.46
CA LEU A 90 6.40 4.81 -10.29
C LEU A 90 7.53 5.79 -10.67
N ASP A 91 7.30 6.65 -11.66
CA ASP A 91 8.29 7.57 -12.24
C ASP A 91 8.87 8.51 -11.17
N TYR A 92 8.01 8.98 -10.26
CA TYR A 92 8.38 9.83 -9.13
C TYR A 92 9.36 9.16 -8.16
N TYR A 93 9.39 7.84 -8.12
CA TYR A 93 10.32 7.05 -7.33
C TYR A 93 11.49 6.52 -8.17
N GLY A 94 11.62 6.97 -9.42
CA GLY A 94 12.71 6.59 -10.33
C GLY A 94 12.46 5.32 -11.16
N HIS A 95 11.26 4.75 -11.12
CA HIS A 95 10.92 3.51 -11.82
C HIS A 95 9.96 3.76 -12.99
N LYS A 96 10.50 3.72 -14.22
CA LYS A 96 9.75 4.08 -15.44
C LYS A 96 8.86 2.98 -16.03
N THR A 97 9.03 1.74 -15.57
CA THR A 97 8.39 0.56 -16.16
C THR A 97 7.60 -0.26 -15.16
N LYS A 98 7.46 0.24 -13.93
CA LYS A 98 6.80 -0.45 -12.83
C LYS A 98 5.70 0.42 -12.25
N SER A 99 4.53 -0.17 -11.99
CA SER A 99 3.45 0.45 -11.22
C SER A 99 3.44 0.00 -9.75
N HIS A 100 4.19 -1.07 -9.42
CA HIS A 100 4.28 -1.66 -8.10
C HIS A 100 5.72 -2.03 -7.78
N LEU A 101 6.10 -1.87 -6.52
CA LEU A 101 7.35 -2.36 -5.96
C LEU A 101 7.08 -2.85 -4.53
N PRO A 102 7.38 -4.10 -4.16
CA PRO A 102 7.72 -5.20 -5.06
C PRO A 102 6.58 -5.46 -6.07
N ASP A 103 6.94 -6.14 -7.16
CA ASP A 103 5.98 -6.57 -8.17
C ASP A 103 4.92 -7.47 -7.53
N ILE A 104 3.67 -7.33 -7.96
CA ILE A 104 2.57 -8.16 -7.46
C ILE A 104 2.55 -9.45 -8.27
N SER A 105 2.79 -10.59 -7.61
CA SER A 105 2.72 -11.89 -8.27
C SER A 105 1.26 -12.26 -8.59
N ARG A 106 1.07 -13.21 -9.51
CA ARG A 106 -0.24 -13.66 -9.96
C ARG A 106 -1.12 -14.17 -8.82
N GLU A 107 -0.51 -14.85 -7.85
CA GLU A 107 -1.19 -15.41 -6.67
C GLU A 107 -1.71 -14.31 -5.74
N LEU A 108 -1.07 -13.14 -5.75
CA LEU A 108 -1.38 -12.00 -4.91
C LEU A 108 -2.33 -11.00 -5.57
N GLU A 109 -2.66 -11.18 -6.85
CA GLU A 109 -3.46 -10.22 -7.61
C GLU A 109 -4.88 -10.05 -7.04
N CYS A 110 -5.48 -11.13 -6.53
CA CYS A 110 -6.81 -11.07 -5.94
C CYS A 110 -6.87 -10.12 -4.75
N LEU A 111 -5.75 -9.95 -4.05
CA LEU A 111 -5.63 -9.15 -2.85
C LEU A 111 -5.09 -7.74 -3.13
N HIS A 112 -4.05 -7.63 -3.95
CA HIS A 112 -3.22 -6.43 -4.01
C HIS A 112 -3.36 -5.58 -5.27
N ILE A 113 -4.00 -6.04 -6.36
CA ILE A 113 -4.17 -5.13 -7.52
C ILE A 113 -5.21 -4.05 -7.21
N PRO A 114 -5.06 -2.83 -7.78
CA PRO A 114 -6.08 -1.80 -7.68
C PRO A 114 -7.46 -2.27 -8.17
N ARG A 115 -8.52 -1.87 -7.46
CA ARG A 115 -9.92 -2.18 -7.77
C ARG A 115 -10.75 -0.89 -7.83
N PRO A 116 -11.69 -0.76 -8.77
CA PRO A 116 -12.57 0.41 -8.84
C PRO A 116 -13.33 0.64 -7.53
N ILE A 117 -13.45 1.90 -7.13
CA ILE A 117 -14.37 2.36 -6.08
C ILE A 117 -15.73 2.56 -6.78
N ARG A 118 -16.77 1.89 -6.29
CA ARG A 118 -18.14 2.08 -6.78
C ARG A 118 -18.79 3.27 -6.08
#